data_AF-A0A7C5T795-F1
#
_entry.id   AF-A0A7C5T795-F1
#
_cell.length_a   1.000
_cell.length_b   1.000
_cell.length_c   1.000
_cell.angle_alpha   90.00
_cell.angle_beta   90.00
_cell.angle_gamma   90.00
#
_symmetry.space_group_name_H-M   'P 1'
#
loop_
_entity.id
_entity.type
_entity.pdbx_description
1 polymer ?
#
loop_
_entity_poly.entity_id
_entity_poly.type
_entity_poly.pdbx_seq_one_letter_code
_entity_poly.pdbx_strand_id
1 'polypeptide(L)'
;MDIVAILKRGTPEDVRRALAEVHRQKAFSLADSEYVAEELENAARHHAHHIALISRIMPDVETDPESVTGLDYRLAKAFREGVEKCGEVPPVEDRFFKLVVDELNRLIRALCG
;
A
#
# COMPACT_ATOMS: atom_id res chain seq x y z
N MET A 1 -11.38 0.31 9.24
CA MET A 1 -11.61 -0.53 8.05
C MET A 1 -10.76 -1.79 8.18
N ASP A 2 -11.31 -2.97 7.89
CA ASP A 2 -10.52 -4.21 7.90
C ASP A 2 -9.84 -4.43 6.55
N ILE A 3 -8.63 -3.88 6.40
CA ILE A 3 -7.85 -3.94 5.15
C ILE A 3 -7.50 -5.40 4.79
N VAL A 4 -7.21 -6.24 5.77
CA VAL A 4 -6.81 -7.64 5.54
C VAL A 4 -7.98 -8.44 4.99
N ALA A 5 -9.19 -8.26 5.55
CA ALA A 5 -10.39 -8.91 5.03
C ALA A 5 -10.69 -8.51 3.57
N ILE A 6 -10.53 -7.21 3.26
CA ILE A 6 -10.73 -6.69 1.90
C ILE A 6 -9.70 -7.26 0.93
N LEU A 7 -8.42 -7.28 1.31
CA LEU A 7 -7.36 -7.87 0.47
C LEU A 7 -7.56 -9.36 0.23
N LYS A 8 -8.09 -10.09 1.23
CA LYS A 8 -8.28 -11.54 1.18
C LYS A 8 -9.51 -11.97 0.38
N ARG A 9 -10.64 -11.25 0.49
CA ARG A 9 -11.94 -11.69 -0.05
C ARG A 9 -12.79 -10.58 -0.68
N GLY A 10 -12.31 -9.34 -0.69
CA GLY A 10 -13.07 -8.20 -1.21
C GLY A 10 -13.31 -8.31 -2.71
N THR A 11 -14.50 -7.89 -3.13
CA THR A 11 -14.84 -7.70 -4.54
C THR A 11 -14.09 -6.50 -5.14
N PRO A 12 -14.00 -6.36 -6.48
CA PRO A 12 -13.45 -5.16 -7.10
C PRO A 12 -14.09 -3.86 -6.60
N GLU A 13 -15.40 -3.86 -6.33
CA GLU A 13 -16.15 -2.73 -5.78
C GLU A 13 -15.72 -2.41 -4.33
N ASP A 14 -15.48 -3.44 -3.51
CA ASP A 14 -14.98 -3.26 -2.14
C ASP A 14 -13.59 -2.63 -2.15
N VAL A 15 -12.72 -3.10 -3.05
CA VAL A 15 -11.36 -2.55 -3.21
C VAL A 15 -11.41 -1.08 -3.65
N ARG A 16 -12.25 -0.72 -4.63
CA ARG A 16 -12.42 0.67 -5.07
C ARG A 16 -12.93 1.59 -3.96
N ARG A 17 -13.89 1.11 -3.17
CA ARG A 17 -14.41 1.86 -2.01
C ARG A 17 -13.34 2.06 -0.94
N ALA A 18 -12.58 1.01 -0.65
CA ALA A 18 -11.46 1.06 0.28
C ALA A 18 -10.37 2.03 -0.20
N LEU A 19 -10.05 2.04 -1.49
CA LEU A 19 -9.10 2.98 -2.07
C LEU A 19 -9.53 4.44 -1.88
N ALA A 20 -10.80 4.76 -2.14
CA ALA A 20 -11.31 6.11 -1.94
C ALA A 20 -11.29 6.56 -0.47
N GLU A 21 -11.52 5.63 0.46
CA GLU A 21 -11.41 5.89 1.89
C GLU A 21 -9.95 6.10 2.33
N VAL A 22 -9.05 5.19 1.95
CA VAL A 22 -7.62 5.28 2.27
C VAL A 22 -6.99 6.53 1.65
N HIS A 23 -7.38 6.90 0.43
CA HIS A 23 -6.88 8.11 -0.21
C HIS A 23 -7.24 9.37 0.58
N ARG A 24 -8.47 9.44 1.11
CA ARG A 24 -8.88 10.53 2.01
C ARG A 24 -8.06 10.54 3.29
N GLN A 25 -7.92 9.39 3.96
CA GLN A 25 -7.14 9.28 5.20
C GLN A 25 -5.67 9.66 5.00
N LYS A 26 -5.05 9.20 3.90
CA LYS A 26 -3.67 9.56 3.53
C LYS A 26 -3.50 11.07 3.36
N ALA A 27 -4.44 11.72 2.68
CA ALA A 27 -4.38 13.16 2.45
C ALA A 27 -4.47 13.96 3.76
N PHE A 28 -5.31 13.53 4.70
CA PHE A 28 -5.37 14.13 6.05
C PHE A 28 -4.06 13.97 6.82
N SER A 29 -3.54 12.74 6.96
CA SER A 29 -2.29 12.52 7.69
C SER A 29 -1.09 13.22 7.06
N LEU A 30 -1.01 13.31 5.73
CA LEU A 30 0.06 14.07 5.08
C LEU A 30 -0.01 15.56 5.41
N ALA A 31 -1.21 16.16 5.40
CA ALA A 31 -1.39 17.57 5.75
C ALA A 31 -0.98 17.87 7.20
N ASP A 32 -1.20 16.92 8.12
CA ASP A 32 -0.90 17.09 9.55
C ASP A 32 0.53 16.64 9.93
N SER A 33 1.23 15.92 9.05
CA SER A 33 2.59 15.39 9.29
C SER A 33 3.67 16.45 9.50
N GLU A 34 3.43 17.68 9.03
CA GLU A 34 4.30 18.83 9.29
C GLU A 34 4.23 19.29 10.77
N TYR A 35 3.17 18.92 11.48
CA TYR A 35 2.87 19.37 12.84
C TYR A 35 2.96 18.25 13.87
N VAL A 36 2.74 16.99 13.46
CA VAL A 36 2.71 15.83 14.35
C VAL A 36 3.52 14.67 13.76
N ALA A 37 4.60 14.26 14.44
CA ALA A 37 5.49 13.21 13.95
C ALA A 37 4.80 11.84 13.77
N GLU A 38 3.80 11.54 14.60
CA GLU A 38 2.99 10.31 14.50
C GLU A 38 2.17 10.26 13.20
N GLU A 39 1.83 11.42 12.63
CA GLU A 39 1.08 11.49 11.38
C GLU A 39 1.93 11.09 10.16
N LEU A 40 3.26 11.16 10.26
CA LEU A 40 4.14 10.60 9.23
C LEU A 40 4.04 9.07 9.18
N GLU A 41 3.95 8.41 10.34
CA GLU A 41 3.73 6.95 10.42
C GLU A 41 2.32 6.57 9.96
N ASN A 42 1.30 7.37 10.28
CA ASN A 42 -0.05 7.19 9.77
C ASN A 42 -0.10 7.35 8.25
N ALA A 43 0.55 8.38 7.71
CA ALA A 43 0.67 8.60 6.28
C ALA A 43 1.36 7.41 5.60
N ALA A 44 2.45 6.88 6.16
CA ALA A 44 3.13 5.69 5.64
C ALA A 44 2.22 4.45 5.67
N ARG A 45 1.49 4.22 6.77
CA ARG A 45 0.53 3.12 6.88
C ARG A 45 -0.59 3.22 5.84
N HIS A 46 -1.20 4.38 5.71
CA HIS A 46 -2.23 4.62 4.70
C HIS A 46 -1.68 4.49 3.28
N HIS A 47 -0.44 4.92 3.04
CA HIS A 47 0.23 4.75 1.76
C HIS A 47 0.48 3.27 1.43
N ALA A 48 0.91 2.47 2.41
CA ALA A 48 1.03 1.01 2.24
C ALA A 48 -0.33 0.35 1.95
N HIS A 49 -1.41 0.75 2.64
CA HIS A 49 -2.75 0.22 2.37
C HIS A 49 -3.22 0.58 0.97
N HIS A 50 -2.91 1.79 0.50
CA HIS A 50 -3.20 2.25 -0.85
C HIS A 50 -2.49 1.38 -1.89
N ILE A 51 -1.18 1.15 -1.74
CA ILE A 51 -0.39 0.26 -2.61
C ILE A 51 -0.96 -1.17 -2.59
N ALA A 52 -1.25 -1.71 -1.40
CA ALA A 52 -1.77 -3.06 -1.26
C ALA A 52 -3.12 -3.23 -1.99
N LEU A 53 -4.01 -2.24 -1.92
CA LEU A 53 -5.29 -2.26 -2.63
C LEU A 53 -5.10 -2.08 -4.15
N ILE A 54 -4.20 -1.20 -4.58
CA ILE A 54 -3.85 -1.06 -6.00
C ILE A 54 -3.37 -2.40 -6.57
N SER A 55 -2.59 -3.18 -5.82
CA SER A 55 -2.09 -4.48 -6.28
C SER A 55 -3.19 -5.47 -6.71
N ARG A 56 -4.44 -5.27 -6.25
CA ARG A 56 -5.60 -6.08 -6.61
C ARG A 56 -6.29 -5.65 -7.91
N ILE A 57 -6.10 -4.41 -8.35
CA ILE A 57 -6.80 -3.82 -9.51
C ILE A 57 -5.86 -3.25 -10.57
N MET A 58 -4.55 -3.24 -10.31
CA MET A 58 -3.55 -2.77 -11.26
C MET A 58 -3.51 -3.68 -12.49
N PRO A 59 -3.32 -3.13 -13.70
CA PRO A 59 -2.99 -3.93 -14.87
C PRO A 59 -1.62 -4.59 -14.68
N ASP A 60 -1.39 -5.73 -15.35
CA ASP A 60 -0.10 -6.44 -15.28
C ASP A 60 1.06 -5.72 -15.96
N VAL A 61 0.74 -4.74 -16.80
CA VAL A 61 1.70 -3.90 -17.53
C VAL A 61 1.51 -2.45 -17.08
N GLU A 62 2.61 -1.81 -16.71
CA GLU A 62 2.65 -0.37 -16.41
C GLU A 62 2.33 0.39 -17.70
N THR A 63 1.18 1.04 -17.75
CA THR A 63 0.72 1.74 -18.96
C THR A 63 1.41 3.09 -19.18
N ASP A 64 2.21 3.56 -18.22
CA ASP A 64 2.91 4.84 -18.29
C ASP A 64 4.28 4.80 -17.56
N PRO A 65 5.38 4.51 -18.29
CA PRO A 65 6.74 4.44 -17.73
C PRO A 65 7.31 5.77 -17.24
N GLU A 66 6.72 6.91 -17.62
CA GLU A 66 7.16 8.25 -17.19
C GLU A 66 6.35 8.79 -16.01
N SER A 67 5.40 8.01 -15.51
CA SER A 67 4.63 8.37 -14.34
C SER A 67 5.55 8.44 -13.10
N VAL A 68 5.44 9.53 -12.34
CA VAL A 68 6.02 9.70 -10.98
C VAL A 68 5.68 8.53 -10.03
N THR A 69 4.70 7.71 -10.44
CA THR A 69 4.09 6.59 -9.73
C THR A 69 4.83 5.24 -9.88
N GLY A 70 5.98 5.21 -10.58
CA GLY A 70 6.74 3.97 -10.83
C GLY A 70 7.33 3.27 -9.59
N LEU A 71 7.46 3.94 -8.45
CA LEU A 71 7.80 3.25 -7.19
C LEU A 71 6.56 2.54 -6.60
N ASP A 72 5.42 3.21 -6.55
CA ASP A 72 4.15 2.63 -6.08
C ASP A 72 3.77 1.40 -6.92
N TYR A 73 3.93 1.48 -8.25
CA TYR A 73 3.69 0.35 -9.16
C TYR A 73 4.61 -0.84 -8.84
N ARG A 74 5.92 -0.60 -8.70
CA ARG A 74 6.90 -1.65 -8.35
C ARG A 74 6.61 -2.27 -6.98
N LEU A 75 6.24 -1.46 -5.99
CA LEU A 75 5.88 -1.94 -4.65
C LEU A 75 4.56 -2.73 -4.69
N ALA A 76 3.57 -2.31 -5.46
CA ALA A 76 2.31 -3.03 -5.62
C ALA A 76 2.56 -4.40 -6.27
N LYS A 77 3.41 -4.46 -7.31
CA LYS A 77 3.83 -5.72 -7.94
C LYS A 77 4.59 -6.61 -6.97
N ALA A 78 5.59 -6.08 -6.27
CA ALA A 78 6.36 -6.84 -5.29
C ALA A 78 5.49 -7.36 -4.15
N PHE A 79 4.52 -6.57 -3.68
CA PHE A 79 3.55 -6.98 -2.67
C PHE A 79 2.67 -8.12 -3.18
N ARG A 80 2.16 -8.03 -4.43
CA ARG A 80 1.37 -9.10 -5.04
C ARG A 80 2.16 -10.42 -5.11
N GLU A 81 3.40 -10.36 -5.58
CA GLU A 81 4.30 -11.53 -5.60
C GLU A 81 4.61 -12.05 -4.19
N GLY A 82 4.78 -11.14 -3.22
CA GLY A 82 5.01 -11.46 -1.82
C GLY A 82 3.83 -12.19 -1.18
N VAL A 83 2.60 -11.77 -1.47
CA VAL A 83 1.38 -12.48 -1.02
C VAL A 83 1.27 -13.86 -1.68
N GLU A 84 1.55 -13.98 -2.97
CA GLU A 84 1.48 -15.25 -3.70
C GLU A 84 2.50 -16.29 -3.21
N LYS A 85 3.71 -15.84 -2.87
CA LYS A 85 4.82 -16.70 -2.43
C LYS A 85 5.00 -16.75 -0.92
N CYS A 86 4.20 -15.99 -0.17
CA CYS A 86 4.41 -15.71 1.25
C CYS A 86 5.85 -15.26 1.56
N GLY A 87 6.37 -14.34 0.74
CA GLY A 87 7.70 -13.73 0.86
C GLY A 87 7.63 -12.21 1.08
N GLU A 88 8.75 -11.60 1.46
CA GLU A 88 8.80 -10.17 1.80
C GLU A 88 9.06 -9.26 0.58
N VAL A 89 8.53 -8.04 0.64
CA VAL A 89 8.88 -6.93 -0.25
C VAL A 89 10.31 -6.48 0.06
N PRO A 90 11.18 -6.31 -0.96
CA PRO A 90 12.55 -5.86 -0.76
C PRO A 90 12.63 -4.48 -0.07
N PRO A 91 13.69 -4.24 0.74
CA PRO A 91 13.89 -2.95 1.38
C PRO A 91 14.21 -1.85 0.36
N VAL A 92 13.91 -0.62 0.75
CA VAL A 92 14.12 0.61 -0.03
C VAL A 92 14.95 1.60 0.78
N GLU A 93 15.68 2.51 0.13
CA GLU A 93 16.60 3.43 0.84
C GLU A 93 15.88 4.61 1.51
N ASP A 94 14.83 5.12 0.86
CA ASP A 94 14.06 6.27 1.33
C ASP A 94 13.38 5.99 2.69
N ARG A 95 13.48 6.95 3.61
CA ARG A 95 13.04 6.80 5.00
C ARG A 95 11.52 6.62 5.11
N PHE A 96 10.73 7.34 4.33
CA PHE A 96 9.28 7.20 4.34
C PHE A 96 8.88 5.85 3.74
N PHE A 97 9.48 5.48 2.61
CA PHE A 97 9.17 4.20 1.97
C PHE A 97 9.65 2.97 2.76
N LYS A 98 10.64 3.09 3.64
CA LYS A 98 10.97 2.03 4.61
C LYS A 98 9.76 1.70 5.50
N LEU A 99 9.11 2.72 6.06
CA LEU A 99 7.90 2.54 6.88
C LEU A 99 6.76 1.92 6.06
N VAL A 100 6.63 2.34 4.79
CA VAL A 100 5.65 1.75 3.86
C VAL A 100 5.94 0.26 3.64
N VAL A 101 7.19 -0.12 3.35
CA VAL A 101 7.61 -1.51 3.12
C VAL A 101 7.41 -2.37 4.37
N ASP A 102 7.71 -1.84 5.56
CA ASP A 102 7.49 -2.56 6.82
C ASP A 102 6.00 -2.88 7.03
N GLU A 103 5.11 -1.93 6.75
CA GLU A 103 3.67 -2.14 6.80
C GLU A 103 3.18 -3.12 5.72
N LEU A 104 3.72 -3.04 4.49
CA LEU A 104 3.42 -4.02 3.44
C LEU A 104 3.81 -5.44 3.87
N ASN A 105 5.00 -5.62 4.46
CA ASN A 105 5.45 -6.91 4.98
C ASN A 105 4.60 -7.39 6.17
N ARG A 106 4.11 -6.47 7.02
CA ARG A 106 3.13 -6.80 8.07
C ARG A 106 1.82 -7.33 7.47
N LEU A 107 1.32 -6.71 6.40
CA LEU A 107 0.12 -7.15 5.70
C LEU A 107 0.32 -8.52 5.04
N ILE A 108 1.47 -8.79 4.42
CA ILE A 108 1.79 -10.10 3.83
C ILE A 108 1.72 -11.19 4.90
N ARG A 109 2.40 -10.99 6.04
CA ARG A 109 2.35 -11.92 7.18
C ARG A 109 0.91 -12.19 7.63
N ALA A 110 0.10 -11.14 7.77
CA ALA A 110 -1.31 -11.28 8.15
C ALA A 110 -2.17 -12.02 7.12
N LEU A 111 -1.82 -11.95 5.82
CA LEU A 111 -2.54 -12.66 4.76
C LEU A 111 -2.14 -14.13 4.65
N CYS A 112 -0.86 -14.44 4.91
CA CYS A 112 -0.29 -15.78 4.80
C CYS A 112 -0.50 -16.68 6.03
N GLY A 113 -0.75 -16.10 7.22
CA GLY A 113 -1.05 -16.85 8.45
C GLY A 113 0.11 -16.86 9.42
#